data_AF-A0A7V2RTG2-F1
#
_entry.id   AF-A0A7V2RTG2-F1
#
_cell.length_a   1.000
_cell.length_b   1.000
_cell.length_c   1.000
_cell.angle_alpha   90.00
_cell.angle_beta   90.00
_cell.angle_gamma   90.00
#
_symmetry.space_group_name_H-M   'P 1'
#
loop_
_entity.id
_entity.type
_entity.pdbx_description
1 polymer ?
#
loop_
_entity_poly.entity_id
_entity_poly.type
_entity_poly.pdbx_seq_one_letter_code
_entity_poly.pdbx_strand_id
1 'polypeptide(L)' 'NRELSQARAEEVRRLLVERYGIAGERLRAVGYGEDRPLAPNDTAEGRRRNRRVEIHFAWPPAEGGDGG' A
#
# COMPACT_ATOMS: atom_id res chain seq x y z
N ASN A 1 -9.04 -13.57 -1.08
CA ASN A 1 -9.06 -12.09 -0.98
C ASN A 1 -7.70 -11.40 -1.25
N ARG A 2 -6.59 -12.14 -1.27
CA ARG A 2 -5.25 -11.59 -1.51
C ARG A 2 -5.06 -11.03 -2.92
N GLU A 3 -5.46 -11.79 -3.95
CA GLU A 3 -5.40 -11.37 -5.36
C GLU A 3 -6.22 -10.09 -5.63
N LEU A 4 -7.44 -10.00 -5.08
CA LEU A 4 -8.28 -8.81 -5.22
C LEU A 4 -7.66 -7.57 -4.56
N SER A 5 -7.01 -7.74 -3.40
CA SER A 5 -6.30 -6.64 -2.75
C SER A 5 -5.04 -6.23 -3.51
N GLN A 6 -4.35 -7.18 -4.14
CA GLN A 6 -3.17 -6.94 -4.95
C GLN A 6 -3.54 -6.16 -6.22
N ALA A 7 -4.59 -6.60 -6.92
CA ALA A 7 -5.11 -5.90 -8.10
C ALA A 7 -5.51 -4.45 -7.80
N ARG A 8 -6.14 -4.20 -6.64
CA ARG A 8 -6.46 -2.83 -6.19
C ARG A 8 -5.22 -1.99 -5.91
N ALA A 9 -4.21 -2.57 -5.25
CA ALA A 9 -2.96 -1.89 -4.96
C ALA A 9 -2.21 -1.53 -6.26
N GLU A 10 -2.25 -2.41 -7.26
CA GLU A 10 -1.67 -2.18 -8.58
C GLU A 10 -2.40 -1.09 -9.35
N GLU A 11 -3.74 -1.03 -9.28
CA GLU A 11 -4.51 0.05 -9.92
C GLU A 11 -4.17 1.42 -9.31
N VAL A 12 -4.00 1.50 -7.99
CA VAL A 12 -3.55 2.73 -7.32
C VAL A 12 -2.15 3.12 -7.78
N ARG A 13 -1.22 2.17 -7.89
CA ARG A 13 0.12 2.43 -8.44
C ARG A 13 0.02 2.94 -9.88
N ARG A 14 -0.81 2.32 -10.73
CA ARG A 14 -0.98 2.75 -12.12
C ARG A 14 -1.51 4.19 -12.20
N LEU A 15 -2.52 4.52 -11.40
CA LEU A 15 -3.08 5.87 -11.32
C LEU A 15 -2.03 6.90 -10.85
N LEU A 16 -1.15 6.55 -9.92
CA LEU A 16 -0.06 7.41 -9.46
C LEU A 16 0.98 7.68 -10.56
N VAL A 17 1.31 6.67 -11.36
CA VAL A 17 2.21 6.81 -12.51
C VAL A 17 1.55 7.67 -13.60
N GLU A 18 0.34 7.30 -14.02
CA GLU A 18 -0.35 7.93 -15.16
C GLU A 18 -0.77 9.37 -14.85
N ARG A 19 -1.29 9.64 -13.65
CA ARG A 19 -1.89 10.94 -13.32
C ARG A 19 -0.91 11.93 -12.68
N TYR A 20 0.10 11.43 -11.98
CA TYR A 20 1.04 12.26 -11.23
C TYR A 20 2.49 12.12 -11.73
N GLY A 21 2.75 11.30 -12.75
CA GLY A 21 4.08 11.15 -13.35
C GLY A 21 5.12 10.54 -12.40
N ILE A 22 4.69 9.88 -11.32
CA ILE A 22 5.61 9.26 -10.37
C ILE A 22 6.26 8.06 -11.04
N ALA A 23 7.60 7.98 -11.03
CA ALA A 23 8.32 6.84 -11.58
C ALA A 23 7.86 5.53 -10.90
N GLY A 24 7.36 4.59 -11.71
CA GLY A 24 6.77 3.33 -11.21
C GLY A 24 7.76 2.46 -10.44
N GLU A 25 9.05 2.66 -10.62
CA GLU A 25 10.16 2.01 -9.89
C GLU A 25 10.21 2.44 -8.41
N ARG A 26 9.72 3.64 -8.10
CA ARG A 26 9.65 4.18 -6.73
C ARG A 26 8.41 3.72 -5.97
N LEU A 27 7.51 2.99 -6.64
CA LEU A 27 6.21 2.59 -6.12
C LEU A 27 6.13 1.07 -6.01
N ARG A 28 5.91 0.56 -4.80
CA ARG A 28 5.63 -0.86 -4.55
C ARG A 28 4.17 -1.04 -4.16
N ALA A 29 3.41 -1.76 -4.98
CA ALA A 29 2.03 -2.13 -4.70
C ALA A 29 2.00 -3.50 -3.98
N VAL A 30 1.47 -3.52 -2.74
CA VAL A 30 1.33 -4.75 -1.96
C VAL A 30 -0.10 -4.86 -1.45
N GLY A 31 -0.80 -5.91 -1.87
CA GLY A 31 -2.12 -6.28 -1.36
C GLY A 31 -2.02 -7.20 -0.15
N TYR A 32 -2.34 -6.69 1.04
CA TYR A 32 -2.33 -7.47 2.28
C TYR A 32 -3.59 -8.34 2.48
N GLY A 33 -4.57 -8.29 1.57
CA GLY A 33 -5.81 -9.06 1.68
C GLY A 33 -6.53 -8.80 3.01
N GLU A 34 -6.83 -9.89 3.73
CA GLU A 34 -7.42 -9.88 5.07
C GLU A 34 -6.37 -10.11 6.17
N ASP A 35 -5.07 -10.14 5.83
CA ASP A 35 -4.01 -10.65 6.72
C ASP A 35 -3.68 -9.70 7.89
N ARG A 36 -4.23 -8.48 7.89
CA ARG A 36 -4.10 -7.50 8.99
C ARG A 36 -5.42 -6.78 9.30
N PRO A 37 -6.40 -7.47 9.91
CA PRO A 37 -7.60 -6.79 10.38
C PRO A 37 -7.25 -5.91 11.58
N LEU A 38 -7.67 -4.65 11.55
CA LEU A 38 -7.58 -3.77 12.72
C LEU A 38 -8.55 -4.19 13.83
N ALA A 39 -9.64 -4.81 13.41
CA ALA A 39 -10.77 -5.10 14.23
C ALA A 39 -11.41 -6.42 13.79
N PRO A 40 -12.06 -7.14 14.72
CA PRO A 40 -12.90 -8.29 14.37
C PRO A 40 -13.94 -7.93 13.28
N ASN A 41 -14.10 -8.80 12.29
CA ASN A 41 -15.07 -8.61 11.18
C ASN A 41 -16.52 -8.98 11.56
N ASP A 42 -16.75 -9.40 12.80
CA ASP A 42 -18.05 -9.79 13.35
C ASP A 42 -19.02 -8.59 13.43
N THR A 43 -18.51 -7.41 13.76
CA THR A 43 -19.30 -6.18 13.90
C THR A 43 -19.30 -5.34 12.61
N ALA A 44 -20.42 -4.66 12.34
CA ALA A 44 -20.49 -3.69 11.24
C ALA A 44 -19.43 -2.58 11.38
N GLU A 45 -19.15 -2.19 12.62
CA GLU A 45 -18.10 -1.24 13.00
C GLU A 45 -16.70 -1.77 12.60
N GLY A 46 -16.38 -3.01 12.97
CA GLY A 46 -15.11 -3.65 12.63
C GLY A 46 -14.90 -3.81 11.13
N ARG A 47 -15.94 -4.23 10.40
CA ARG A 47 -15.91 -4.30 8.92
C ARG A 47 -15.68 -2.93 8.28
N ARG A 48 -16.21 -1.85 8.86
CA ARG A 48 -16.03 -0.49 8.36
C ARG A 48 -14.60 0.01 8.62
N ARG A 49 -14.03 -0.31 9.80
CA ARG A 49 -12.63 -0.01 10.13
C ARG A 49 -11.62 -0.78 9.27
N ASN A 50 -11.97 -1.99 8.84
CA ASN A 50 -11.11 -2.82 7.98
C ASN A 50 -11.13 -2.39 6.50
N ARG A 51 -12.02 -1.48 6.06
CA ARG A 51 -12.01 -0.90 4.71
C ARG A 51 -11.08 0.32 4.64
N ARG A 52 -9.77 0.11 4.76
CA ARG A 52 -8.76 1.17 4.65
C ARG A 52 -7.70 0.86 3.60
N VAL A 53 -7.08 1.90 3.07
CA VAL A 53 -5.88 1.84 2.22
C VAL A 53 -4.75 2.47 3.02
N GLU A 54 -3.65 1.75 3.22
CA GLU A 54 -2.44 2.27 3.86
C GLU A 54 -1.38 2.57 2.79
N ILE A 55 -0.79 3.77 2.84
CA ILE A 55 0.31 4.17 1.97
C ILE A 55 1.54 4.34 2.85
N HIS A 56 2.54 3.48 2.66
CA HIS A 56 3.81 3.54 3.37
C HIS A 56 4.85 4.22 2.46
N PHE A 57 5.35 5.38 2.88
CA PHE A 57 6.44 6.06 2.19
C PHE A 57 7.76 5.53 2.77
N ALA A 58 8.46 4.67 2.04
CA ALA A 58 9.85 4.40 2.33
C ALA A 58 10.66 5.59 1.82
N TRP A 59 11.22 6.39 2.74
CA TRP A 59 12.30 7.30 2.36
C TRP A 59 13.46 6.41 1.89
N PRO A 60 13.94 6.55 0.64
CA PRO A 60 15.09 5.77 0.22
C PRO A 60 16.22 6.05 1.21
N PRO A 61 16.97 5.02 1.67
CA PRO A 61 18.16 5.27 2.45
C PRO A 61 19.01 6.28 1.66
N ALA A 62 19.53 7.30 2.34
CA ALA A 62 20.34 8.31 1.69
C ALA A 62 21.49 7.61 0.93
N GLU A 63 21.46 7.67 -0.39
CA GLU A 63 22.53 7.16 -1.24
C GLU A 63 23.78 8.01 -0.95
N GLY A 64 24.74 7.43 -0.19
CA GLY A 64 26.11 7.93 -0.09
C GLY A 64 26.36 9.00 0.97
N GLY A 65 26.81 8.55 2.15
CA GLY A 65 27.54 9.36 3.12
C GLY A 65 28.59 8.48 3.79
N ASP A 66 29.77 8.43 3.17
CA ASP A 66 30.99 7.78 3.64
C ASP A 66 31.40 8.33 5.02
N GLY A 67 31.95 7.47 5.90
CA GLY A 67 32.59 7.96 7.13
C GLY A 67 32.65 6.96 8.31
N GLY A 68 33.68 6.10 8.29
CA GLY A 68 34.37 5.62 9.51
C GLY A 68 33.85 4.35 10.16
#